data_AF-K0RU26-F1
#
_entry.id   AF-K0RU26-F1
#
_cell.length_a   1.000
_cell.length_b   1.000
_cell.length_c   1.000
_cell.angle_alpha   90.00
_cell.angle_beta   90.00
_cell.angle_gamma   90.00
#
_symmetry.space_group_name_H-M   'P 1'
#
loop_
_entity.id
_entity.type
_entity.pdbx_description
1 polymer ?
#
loop_
_entity_poly.entity_id
_entity_poly.type
_entity_poly.pdbx_seq_one_letter_code
_entity_poly.pdbx_strand_id
1 'polypeptide(L)'
;MSLPEQVPLGPAKMIRAGGHSSSSGLHIESCPPESPRQSPRDDYKEIDPMDAMSGKLDEKGDDERGWLEENIRLPQSSHSWIFTARLCSLPFWTAVGIVVISYTGLLLSFSNLLTEGEPGKLLGVPCQVNPSVRIAQYLAMIIALIMEEEIPQALFLLRHISKKSLLTEFPGFRFWRFILSAFIRLVMGYMFLINTFCVVAQADTVLGTLQFLQQLDDITFQLAKMDVLGARLKHAALAKCFTRQFSKVPFALRKNKGKILKALYVLNLCVMLTGMAYITHEQVSGRFHPRSVSIAFGDQIWREAIVDNSTGTIKRNLIFSYFNGVYKRTDGFSKDGRPVYIEQNKFTGAPYKDTIPGEIRYCSSEEAWVFVHPNISKIENRSKFPEEVECPWLIKSQRTEEYSLLDVTGEWTIWTGSVKRDNLFSVVDNECFGAVDCNFNGKCRSDGSCICDGGFFGTHCEHAPACPLITSGVGGTWATVNPKASGSANPPSHILEELSKLGRPSNGFEVRIYERPMYQYRHGLNETTLQKYGVNNTADRVLLMYTGSRWFGTHFKGGKLENRTASYWRSYTTEFHGLDFFSVGLKGEQYGPFGQLFPMSDPKGSGFFSCGNHSMPNSEHLNL
;
A
#
# COMPACT_ATOMS: atom_id res chain seq x y z
N MET A 1 14.85 -5.74 -24.90
CA MET A 1 15.33 -6.58 -23.78
C MET A 1 14.30 -7.67 -23.58
N SER A 2 14.61 -8.87 -24.07
CA SER A 2 13.78 -10.07 -23.96
C SER A 2 14.04 -10.76 -22.62
N LEU A 3 12.97 -11.03 -21.86
CA LEU A 3 13.01 -11.81 -20.62
C LEU A 3 13.33 -13.28 -20.91
N PRO A 4 14.05 -13.99 -20.02
CA PRO A 4 14.37 -15.38 -20.22
C PRO A 4 13.20 -16.30 -19.84
N GLU A 5 13.13 -17.36 -20.64
CA GLU A 5 12.21 -18.49 -20.65
C GLU A 5 12.31 -19.32 -19.34
N GLN A 6 11.17 -19.67 -18.74
CA GLN A 6 11.10 -20.49 -17.54
C GLN A 6 11.38 -21.97 -17.86
N VAL A 7 12.37 -22.55 -17.18
CA VAL A 7 12.74 -23.98 -17.26
C VAL A 7 11.84 -24.81 -16.34
N PRO A 8 11.30 -25.97 -16.78
CA PRO A 8 10.47 -26.83 -15.93
C PRO A 8 11.33 -27.69 -14.99
N LEU A 9 10.96 -27.71 -13.70
CA LEU A 9 11.55 -28.57 -12.67
C LEU A 9 11.09 -30.02 -12.86
N GLY A 10 12.04 -30.92 -13.13
CA GLY A 10 11.84 -32.38 -13.13
C GLY A 10 11.85 -33.00 -11.72
N PRO A 11 11.40 -34.26 -11.58
CA PRO A 11 11.15 -34.89 -10.29
C PRO A 11 12.44 -35.27 -9.54
N ALA A 12 12.45 -34.97 -8.24
CA ALA A 12 13.57 -35.23 -7.34
C ALA A 12 13.81 -36.75 -7.13
N LYS A 13 15.07 -37.14 -7.31
CA LYS A 13 15.60 -38.50 -7.14
C LYS A 13 15.88 -38.76 -5.65
N MET A 14 15.26 -39.81 -5.12
CA MET A 14 15.44 -40.28 -3.74
C MET A 14 16.85 -40.89 -3.58
N ILE A 15 17.71 -40.28 -2.75
CA ILE A 15 19.02 -40.82 -2.39
C ILE A 15 18.89 -41.61 -1.09
N ARG A 16 19.30 -42.88 -1.16
CA ARG A 16 19.38 -43.85 -0.07
C ARG A 16 20.81 -43.82 0.49
N ALA A 17 20.98 -43.44 1.74
CA ALA A 17 22.17 -43.70 2.55
C ALA A 17 21.69 -44.43 3.81
N GLY A 18 22.18 -45.60 4.21
CA GLY A 18 23.59 -46.00 4.26
C GLY A 18 24.00 -45.92 5.73
N GLY A 19 23.76 -47.01 6.47
CA GLY A 19 23.92 -47.04 7.92
C GLY A 19 25.38 -47.06 8.37
N HIS A 20 25.62 -46.51 9.56
CA HIS A 20 26.75 -46.89 10.41
C HIS A 20 26.32 -46.84 11.87
N SER A 21 26.43 -47.98 12.53
CA SER A 21 26.32 -48.12 13.98
C SER A 21 27.61 -47.64 14.62
N SER A 22 27.49 -46.88 15.71
CA SER A 22 28.52 -46.82 16.74
C SER A 22 27.82 -46.72 18.08
N SER A 23 28.02 -47.74 18.91
CA SER A 23 27.50 -47.80 20.27
C SER A 23 28.41 -46.98 21.18
N SER A 24 27.80 -46.15 22.02
CA SER A 24 28.48 -45.53 23.16
C SER A 24 27.47 -45.54 24.31
N GLY A 25 27.75 -46.41 25.28
CA GLY A 25 26.91 -46.62 26.45
C GLY A 25 26.85 -45.35 27.30
N LEU A 26 25.64 -44.87 27.54
CA LEU A 26 25.35 -43.84 28.53
C LEU A 26 24.60 -44.50 29.69
N HIS A 27 25.20 -44.45 30.88
CA HIS A 27 24.57 -44.89 32.12
C HIS A 27 23.29 -44.09 32.38
N ILE A 28 22.15 -44.78 32.41
CA ILE A 28 20.85 -44.23 32.78
C ILE A 28 20.67 -44.45 34.28
N GLU A 29 20.58 -43.36 35.05
CA GLU A 29 20.06 -43.36 36.41
C GLU A 29 18.60 -43.82 36.39
N SER A 30 18.35 -44.97 37.02
CA SER A 30 17.05 -45.59 37.21
C SER A 30 16.19 -44.81 38.20
N CYS A 31 14.94 -44.50 37.81
CA CYS A 31 13.89 -44.08 38.74
C CYS A 31 13.56 -45.22 39.74
N PRO A 32 13.08 -44.91 40.95
CA PRO A 32 12.73 -45.92 41.94
C PRO A 32 11.52 -46.77 41.48
N PRO A 33 11.46 -48.06 41.87
CA PRO A 33 10.40 -48.97 41.45
C PRO A 33 9.05 -48.63 42.10
N GLU A 34 8.00 -48.66 41.28
CA GLU A 34 6.60 -48.63 41.68
C GLU A 34 6.24 -49.93 42.44
N SER A 35 5.62 -49.82 43.61
CA SER A 35 5.09 -50.96 44.36
C SER A 35 3.92 -51.62 43.61
N PRO A 36 3.80 -52.96 43.60
CA PRO A 36 2.70 -53.63 42.94
C PRO A 36 1.38 -53.40 43.71
N ARG A 37 0.42 -52.70 43.08
CA ARG A 37 -0.98 -52.67 43.54
C ARG A 37 -1.73 -53.87 42.96
N GLN A 38 -2.35 -54.64 43.84
CA GLN A 38 -3.30 -55.71 43.54
C GLN A 38 -4.48 -55.18 42.71
N SER A 39 -4.86 -55.94 41.69
CA SER A 39 -6.05 -55.70 40.90
C SER A 39 -7.30 -56.03 41.72
N PRO A 40 -8.35 -55.20 41.71
CA PRO A 40 -9.69 -55.65 42.06
C PRO A 40 -10.20 -56.57 40.96
N ARG A 41 -10.80 -57.69 41.34
CA ARG A 41 -11.67 -58.51 40.49
C ARG A 41 -13.04 -57.83 40.48
N ASP A 42 -13.52 -57.44 39.31
CA ASP A 42 -14.91 -57.02 39.11
C ASP A 42 -15.73 -58.25 38.68
N ASP A 43 -16.62 -58.69 39.57
CA ASP A 43 -17.73 -59.60 39.26
C ASP A 43 -18.78 -58.84 38.43
N TYR A 44 -18.89 -59.18 37.16
CA TYR A 44 -20.03 -58.76 36.34
C TYR A 44 -21.22 -59.67 36.65
N LYS A 45 -22.23 -59.13 37.33
CA LYS A 45 -23.58 -59.70 37.33
C LYS A 45 -24.29 -59.29 36.04
N GLU A 46 -24.63 -60.30 35.25
CA GLU A 46 -25.52 -60.24 34.10
C GLU A 46 -26.92 -59.82 34.59
N ILE A 47 -27.45 -58.72 34.07
CA ILE A 47 -28.79 -58.22 34.38
C ILE A 47 -29.69 -58.55 33.18
N ASP A 48 -30.75 -59.31 33.47
CA ASP A 48 -31.77 -59.75 32.52
C ASP A 48 -32.55 -58.56 31.91
N PRO A 49 -32.71 -58.49 30.59
CA PRO A 49 -33.41 -57.39 29.93
C PRO A 49 -34.89 -57.72 29.74
N MET A 50 -35.73 -57.70 30.79
CA MET A 50 -37.19 -57.77 30.57
C MET A 50 -38.15 -57.06 31.56
N ASP A 51 -37.70 -56.34 32.58
CA ASP A 51 -38.63 -55.73 33.57
C ASP A 51 -38.87 -54.21 33.45
N ALA A 52 -38.60 -53.60 32.28
CA ALA A 52 -38.75 -52.16 32.08
C ALA A 52 -39.97 -51.76 31.24
N MET A 53 -41.18 -52.24 31.58
CA MET A 53 -42.45 -51.65 31.09
C MET A 53 -43.59 -51.86 32.08
N SER A 54 -43.61 -51.14 33.20
CA SER A 54 -44.84 -50.70 33.86
C SER A 54 -44.50 -49.82 35.06
N GLY A 55 -44.54 -48.50 34.88
CA GLY A 55 -44.28 -47.56 35.96
C GLY A 55 -44.86 -46.20 35.62
N LYS A 56 -45.97 -45.87 36.29
CA LYS A 56 -46.76 -44.65 36.15
C LYS A 56 -45.90 -43.39 36.31
N LEU A 57 -46.23 -42.40 35.51
CA LEU A 57 -45.73 -41.02 35.54
C LEU A 57 -46.09 -40.35 36.88
N ASP A 58 -45.10 -40.21 37.77
CA ASP A 58 -45.08 -39.16 38.78
C ASP A 58 -44.21 -38.01 38.26
N GLU A 59 -44.85 -37.04 37.59
CA GLU A 59 -44.27 -35.74 37.24
C GLU A 59 -44.11 -34.88 38.51
N LYS A 60 -43.09 -35.15 39.34
CA LYS A 60 -42.54 -34.19 40.32
C LYS A 60 -41.31 -34.78 41.03
N GLY A 61 -40.11 -34.52 40.51
CA GLY A 61 -38.90 -34.83 41.28
C GLY A 61 -37.56 -34.92 40.57
N ASP A 62 -37.48 -34.91 39.24
CA ASP A 62 -36.27 -35.42 38.53
C ASP A 62 -35.43 -34.36 37.79
N ASP A 63 -35.39 -33.12 38.26
CA ASP A 63 -34.39 -32.13 37.79
C ASP A 63 -33.04 -32.22 38.54
N GLU A 64 -32.92 -33.13 39.52
CA GLU A 64 -31.64 -33.57 40.09
C GLU A 64 -31.09 -34.81 39.39
N ARG A 65 -31.40 -35.01 38.10
CA ARG A 65 -30.69 -35.99 37.28
C ARG A 65 -29.22 -35.58 37.23
N GLY A 66 -28.42 -36.30 38.03
CA GLY A 66 -27.00 -36.11 38.21
C GLY A 66 -26.33 -35.87 36.88
N TRP A 67 -25.90 -34.62 36.67
CA TRP A 67 -24.92 -34.28 35.67
C TRP A 67 -23.68 -35.09 36.00
N LEU A 68 -23.57 -36.29 35.41
CA LEU A 68 -22.40 -37.15 35.47
C LEU A 68 -21.20 -36.24 35.24
N GLU A 69 -20.46 -35.98 36.32
CA GLU A 69 -19.51 -34.89 36.34
C GLU A 69 -18.38 -35.23 35.38
N GLU A 70 -18.46 -34.69 34.16
CA GLU A 70 -17.46 -34.94 33.14
C GLU A 70 -16.09 -34.49 33.66
N ASN A 71 -15.17 -35.44 33.76
CA ASN A 71 -13.88 -35.23 34.38
C ASN A 71 -13.04 -34.21 33.60
N ILE A 72 -12.44 -33.24 34.30
CA ILE A 72 -11.59 -32.24 33.66
C ILE A 72 -10.28 -32.91 33.26
N ARG A 73 -10.07 -33.06 31.95
CA ARG A 73 -8.80 -33.48 31.37
C ARG A 73 -7.97 -32.24 31.02
N LEU A 74 -6.66 -32.36 31.14
CA LEU A 74 -5.75 -31.32 30.67
C LEU A 74 -5.78 -31.28 29.15
N PRO A 75 -5.81 -30.08 28.54
CA PRO A 75 -5.75 -29.96 27.09
C PRO A 75 -4.45 -30.59 26.59
N GLN A 76 -4.59 -31.30 25.49
CA GLN A 76 -3.54 -32.07 24.85
C GLN A 76 -2.73 -31.18 23.92
N SER A 77 -1.86 -30.35 24.50
CA SER A 77 -1.03 -29.40 23.75
C SER A 77 0.41 -29.33 24.26
N SER A 78 1.28 -28.75 23.45
CA SER A 78 2.68 -28.48 23.78
C SER A 78 2.81 -27.68 25.08
N HIS A 79 1.94 -26.68 25.30
CA HIS A 79 1.92 -25.87 26.51
C HIS A 79 1.69 -26.69 27.79
N SER A 80 0.97 -27.81 27.68
CA SER A 80 0.75 -28.70 28.81
C SER A 80 2.01 -29.47 29.21
N TRP A 81 2.93 -29.73 28.27
CA TRP A 81 4.24 -30.31 28.60
C TRP A 81 5.15 -29.36 29.38
N ILE A 82 5.03 -28.04 29.17
CA ILE A 82 5.83 -27.04 29.91
C ILE A 82 5.63 -27.19 31.42
N PHE A 83 4.40 -27.48 31.86
CA PHE A 83 4.11 -27.64 33.27
C PHE A 83 4.14 -29.09 33.75
N THR A 84 3.86 -30.09 32.92
CA THR A 84 3.82 -31.52 33.32
C THR A 84 5.16 -32.25 33.22
N ALA A 85 6.04 -31.85 32.30
CA ALA A 85 7.32 -32.53 32.10
C ALA A 85 8.36 -32.11 33.15
N ARG A 86 9.33 -32.98 33.43
CA ARG A 86 10.48 -32.65 34.28
C ARG A 86 11.30 -31.54 33.61
N LEU A 87 11.84 -30.60 34.41
CA LEU A 87 12.75 -29.59 33.88
C LEU A 87 13.92 -30.28 33.17
N CYS A 88 14.35 -29.69 32.06
CA CYS A 88 15.42 -30.20 31.22
C CYS A 88 15.18 -31.57 30.58
N SER A 89 13.96 -32.11 30.65
CA SER A 89 13.60 -33.32 29.90
C SER A 89 13.37 -33.00 28.42
N LEU A 90 13.54 -34.00 27.54
CA LEU A 90 13.28 -33.84 26.11
C LEU A 90 11.87 -33.28 25.80
N PRO A 91 10.77 -33.76 26.43
CA PRO A 91 9.44 -33.18 26.20
C PRO A 91 9.32 -31.72 26.62
N PHE A 92 10.00 -31.32 27.71
CA PHE A 92 10.04 -29.93 28.16
C PHE A 92 10.72 -29.03 27.12
N TRP A 93 11.92 -29.39 26.66
CA TRP A 93 12.62 -28.63 25.63
C TRP A 93 11.89 -28.62 24.29
N THR A 94 11.22 -29.72 23.93
CA THR A 94 10.39 -29.78 22.72
C THR A 94 9.23 -28.80 22.82
N ALA A 95 8.54 -28.77 23.97
CA ALA A 95 7.45 -27.83 24.21
C ALA A 95 7.90 -26.36 24.17
N VAL A 96 9.03 -26.05 24.81
CA VAL A 96 9.64 -24.72 24.74
C VAL A 96 10.01 -24.36 23.29
N GLY A 97 10.58 -25.31 22.55
CA GLY A 97 10.90 -25.13 21.12
C GLY A 97 9.68 -24.80 20.28
N ILE A 98 8.57 -25.52 20.46
CA ILE A 98 7.29 -25.26 19.77
C ILE A 98 6.79 -23.85 20.12
N VAL A 99 6.76 -23.48 21.40
CA VAL A 99 6.35 -22.13 21.82
C VAL A 99 7.23 -21.06 21.18
N VAL A 100 8.56 -21.23 21.20
CA VAL A 100 9.49 -20.28 20.58
C VAL A 100 9.24 -20.17 19.08
N ILE A 101 9.05 -21.28 18.37
CA ILE A 101 8.75 -21.29 16.94
C ILE A 101 7.42 -20.60 16.66
N SER A 102 6.36 -20.91 17.40
CA SER A 102 5.03 -20.30 17.24
C SER A 102 5.07 -18.79 17.47
N TYR A 103 5.70 -18.33 18.55
CA TYR A 103 5.87 -16.90 18.82
C TYR A 103 6.73 -16.20 17.76
N THR A 104 7.80 -16.84 17.31
CA THR A 104 8.64 -16.29 16.24
C THR A 104 7.85 -16.18 14.94
N GLY A 105 7.05 -17.18 14.58
CA GLY A 105 6.17 -17.14 13.42
C GLY A 105 5.12 -16.03 13.52
N LEU A 106 4.49 -15.87 14.69
CA LEU A 106 3.55 -14.77 14.92
C LEU A 106 4.22 -13.40 14.88
N LEU A 107 5.41 -13.24 15.48
CA LEU A 107 6.14 -11.98 15.47
C LEU A 107 6.66 -11.62 14.08
N LEU A 108 7.16 -12.60 13.32
CA LEU A 108 7.59 -12.40 11.94
C LEU A 108 6.40 -12.05 11.05
N SER A 109 5.27 -12.75 11.21
CA SER A 109 4.03 -12.40 10.52
C SER A 109 3.59 -10.99 10.85
N PHE A 110 3.53 -10.62 12.14
CA PHE A 110 3.17 -9.27 12.57
C PHE A 110 4.14 -8.21 12.01
N SER A 111 5.44 -8.48 12.08
CA SER A 111 6.47 -7.59 11.55
C SER A 111 6.30 -7.42 10.04
N ASN A 112 6.01 -8.49 9.30
CA ASN A 112 5.78 -8.42 7.86
C ASN A 112 4.57 -7.52 7.54
N LEU A 113 3.48 -7.68 8.28
CA LEU A 113 2.26 -6.86 8.13
C LEU A 113 2.52 -5.38 8.45
N LEU A 114 3.43 -5.08 9.40
CA LEU A 114 3.83 -3.71 9.72
C LEU A 114 4.81 -3.12 8.68
N THR A 115 5.65 -3.94 8.06
CA THR A 115 6.61 -3.48 7.04
C THR A 115 5.97 -3.24 5.68
N GLU A 116 4.84 -3.88 5.38
CA GLU A 116 4.06 -3.60 4.18
C GLU A 116 3.35 -2.25 4.23
N GLY A 117 3.26 -1.62 5.41
CA GLY A 117 2.70 -0.28 5.55
C GLY A 117 3.63 0.80 5.00
N GLU A 118 3.12 1.57 4.04
CA GLU A 118 3.71 2.88 3.72
C GLU A 118 3.60 3.79 4.96
N PRO A 119 4.58 4.66 5.26
CA PRO A 119 4.44 5.57 6.39
C PRO A 119 3.17 6.41 6.24
N GLY A 120 2.38 6.63 7.29
CA GLY A 120 1.03 7.23 7.16
C GLY A 120 -0.08 6.26 6.77
N LYS A 121 0.23 5.11 6.16
CA LYS A 121 -0.63 3.92 6.03
C LYS A 121 0.00 2.76 6.82
N LEU A 122 0.17 2.94 8.14
CA LEU A 122 0.93 2.04 9.01
C LEU A 122 0.54 0.55 8.91
N LEU A 123 -0.71 0.28 8.54
CA LEU A 123 -1.24 -1.07 8.42
C LEU A 123 -1.49 -1.49 6.97
N GLY A 124 -0.95 -0.82 5.94
CA GLY A 124 -1.13 -1.24 4.53
C GLY A 124 -2.60 -1.41 4.11
N VAL A 125 -3.52 -0.70 4.78
CA VAL A 125 -4.95 -0.90 4.57
C VAL A 125 -5.32 -0.35 3.19
N PRO A 126 -6.04 -1.14 2.35
CA PRO A 126 -6.46 -0.69 1.04
C PRO A 126 -7.37 0.54 1.14
N CYS A 127 -7.31 1.43 0.15
CA CYS A 127 -8.00 2.73 0.22
C CYS A 127 -9.50 2.57 0.46
N GLN A 128 -10.11 1.62 -0.24
CA GLN A 128 -11.51 1.26 -0.08
C GLN A 128 -11.70 -0.16 -0.62
N VAL A 129 -12.55 -0.92 0.07
CA VAL A 129 -12.87 -2.31 -0.30
C VAL A 129 -14.32 -2.40 -0.76
N ASN A 130 -14.57 -3.32 -1.70
CA ASN A 130 -15.91 -3.65 -2.16
C ASN A 130 -16.82 -4.01 -0.97
N PRO A 131 -18.10 -3.62 -0.97
CA PRO A 131 -19.03 -3.93 0.14
C PRO A 131 -19.09 -5.42 0.48
N SER A 132 -19.01 -6.29 -0.53
CA SER A 132 -18.97 -7.75 -0.34
C SER A 132 -17.73 -8.20 0.44
N VAL A 133 -16.56 -7.66 0.11
CA VAL A 133 -15.29 -7.95 0.83
C VAL A 133 -15.39 -7.45 2.26
N ARG A 134 -15.97 -6.26 2.47
CA ARG A 134 -16.20 -5.71 3.82
C ARG A 134 -17.06 -6.64 4.67
N ILE A 135 -18.18 -7.13 4.14
CA ILE A 135 -19.03 -8.10 4.86
C ILE A 135 -18.24 -9.36 5.19
N ALA A 136 -17.44 -9.86 4.24
CA ALA A 136 -16.58 -11.02 4.46
C ALA A 136 -15.54 -10.78 5.56
N GLN A 137 -14.92 -9.59 5.63
CA GLN A 137 -13.98 -9.20 6.68
C GLN A 137 -14.65 -9.23 8.07
N TYR A 138 -15.85 -8.67 8.21
CA TYR A 138 -16.60 -8.71 9.47
C TYR A 138 -16.96 -10.14 9.90
N LEU A 139 -17.40 -10.99 8.96
CA LEU A 139 -17.68 -12.40 9.23
C LEU A 139 -16.40 -13.17 9.60
N ALA A 140 -15.29 -12.90 8.91
CA ALA A 140 -14.00 -13.51 9.19
C ALA A 140 -13.51 -13.20 10.60
N MET A 141 -13.75 -11.98 11.11
CA MET A 141 -13.41 -11.64 12.49
C MET A 141 -14.24 -12.43 13.53
N ILE A 142 -15.54 -12.63 13.27
CA ILE A 142 -16.40 -13.44 14.14
C ILE A 142 -15.92 -14.89 14.14
N ILE A 143 -15.63 -15.43 12.96
CA ILE A 143 -15.12 -16.80 12.80
C ILE A 143 -13.75 -16.94 13.49
N ALA A 144 -12.82 -16.01 13.29
CA ALA A 144 -11.52 -16.02 13.92
C ALA A 144 -11.60 -16.04 15.45
N LEU A 145 -12.52 -15.25 16.04
CA LEU A 145 -12.74 -15.26 17.48
C LEU A 145 -13.35 -16.57 17.99
N ILE A 146 -14.21 -17.21 17.21
CA ILE A 146 -14.79 -18.54 17.54
C ILE A 146 -13.73 -19.64 17.44
N MET A 147 -12.86 -19.56 16.42
CA MET A 147 -11.75 -20.50 16.21
C MET A 147 -10.62 -20.32 17.23
N GLU A 148 -10.61 -19.24 18.01
CA GLU A 148 -9.58 -18.99 19.00
C GLU A 148 -9.81 -19.81 20.29
N GLU A 149 -9.02 -20.88 20.43
CA GLU A 149 -9.13 -21.84 21.54
C GLU A 149 -8.13 -21.61 22.68
N GLU A 150 -7.04 -20.86 22.49
CA GLU A 150 -6.00 -20.75 23.53
C GLU A 150 -6.44 -19.84 24.69
N ILE A 151 -7.12 -18.73 24.40
CA ILE A 151 -7.69 -17.83 25.42
C ILE A 151 -8.69 -18.54 26.36
N PRO A 152 -9.75 -19.23 25.88
CA PRO A 152 -10.71 -19.90 26.76
C PRO A 152 -10.07 -21.03 27.54
N GLN A 153 -9.20 -21.83 26.91
CA GLN A 153 -8.53 -22.95 27.56
C GLN A 153 -7.62 -22.44 28.69
N ALA A 154 -6.83 -21.40 28.44
CA ALA A 154 -5.96 -20.79 29.46
C ALA A 154 -6.75 -20.29 30.67
N LEU A 155 -7.84 -19.55 30.43
CA LEU A 155 -8.70 -19.03 31.49
C LEU A 155 -9.47 -20.13 32.21
N PHE A 156 -9.92 -21.15 31.47
CA PHE A 156 -10.58 -22.31 32.03
C PHE A 156 -9.66 -23.07 32.98
N LEU A 157 -8.39 -23.29 32.58
CA LEU A 157 -7.36 -23.91 33.41
C LEU A 157 -7.09 -23.09 34.68
N LEU A 158 -6.75 -21.80 34.54
CA LEU A 158 -6.48 -20.90 35.66
C LEU A 158 -7.63 -20.85 36.67
N ARG A 159 -8.85 -21.02 36.17
CA ARG A 159 -10.06 -20.98 36.97
C ARG A 159 -10.34 -22.27 37.74
N HIS A 160 -10.18 -23.42 37.10
CA HIS A 160 -10.66 -24.70 37.64
C HIS A 160 -9.61 -25.41 38.50
N ILE A 161 -8.33 -25.21 38.21
CA ILE A 161 -7.25 -25.89 38.92
C ILE A 161 -6.83 -25.04 40.12
N SER A 162 -7.30 -25.42 41.31
CA SER A 162 -6.86 -24.77 42.55
C SER A 162 -5.45 -25.20 42.93
N LYS A 163 -4.69 -24.32 43.59
CA LYS A 163 -3.35 -24.63 44.12
C LYS A 163 -3.36 -25.88 45.00
N LYS A 164 -4.41 -26.07 45.81
CA LYS A 164 -4.56 -27.25 46.68
C LYS A 164 -4.73 -28.53 45.85
N SER A 165 -5.66 -28.54 44.89
CA SER A 165 -5.90 -29.71 44.01
C SER A 165 -4.65 -30.09 43.22
N LEU A 166 -3.93 -29.09 42.68
CA LEU A 166 -2.68 -29.34 41.96
C LEU A 166 -1.60 -29.93 42.87
N LEU A 167 -1.40 -29.40 44.07
CA LEU A 167 -0.38 -29.90 45.01
C LEU A 167 -0.73 -31.28 45.58
N THR A 168 -2.02 -31.59 45.75
CA THR A 168 -2.46 -32.92 46.20
C THR A 168 -2.18 -34.00 45.16
N GLU A 169 -2.49 -33.72 43.89
CA GLU A 169 -2.22 -34.66 42.81
C GLU A 169 -0.73 -34.75 42.44
N PHE A 170 0.00 -33.65 42.62
CA PHE A 170 1.37 -33.47 42.17
C PHE A 170 2.24 -32.76 43.23
N PRO A 171 2.62 -33.44 44.33
CA PRO A 171 3.31 -32.83 45.47
C PRO A 171 4.70 -32.24 45.14
N GLY A 172 5.31 -32.66 44.03
CA GLY A 172 6.60 -32.12 43.56
C GLY A 172 6.49 -30.89 42.65
N PHE A 173 5.28 -30.48 42.23
CA PHE A 173 5.11 -29.44 41.24
C PHE A 173 4.93 -28.05 41.86
N ARG A 174 5.64 -27.06 41.32
CA ARG A 174 5.51 -25.67 41.74
C ARG A 174 4.35 -25.00 41.00
N PHE A 175 3.36 -24.50 41.75
CA PHE A 175 2.15 -23.86 41.21
C PHE A 175 2.42 -22.71 40.22
N TRP A 176 3.53 -21.97 40.38
CA TRP A 176 3.86 -20.88 39.46
C TRP A 176 4.10 -21.36 38.02
N ARG A 177 4.58 -22.60 37.80
CA ARG A 177 4.80 -23.14 36.45
C ARG A 177 3.49 -23.34 35.70
N PHE A 178 2.46 -23.76 36.43
CA PHE A 178 1.12 -23.89 35.91
C PHE A 178 0.56 -22.51 35.51
N ILE A 179 0.72 -21.50 36.35
CA ILE A 179 0.32 -20.11 36.03
C ILE A 179 1.08 -19.62 34.79
N LEU A 180 2.39 -19.83 34.73
CA LEU A 180 3.22 -19.40 33.59
C LEU A 180 2.76 -20.07 32.28
N SER A 181 2.51 -21.38 32.29
CA SER A 181 2.01 -22.11 31.11
C SER A 181 0.68 -21.52 30.64
N ALA A 182 -0.28 -21.29 31.54
CA ALA A 182 -1.56 -20.69 31.16
C ALA A 182 -1.42 -19.23 30.70
N PHE A 183 -0.52 -18.45 31.29
CA PHE A 183 -0.24 -17.08 30.86
C PHE A 183 0.37 -17.04 29.45
N ILE A 184 1.34 -17.91 29.15
CA ILE A 184 1.95 -18.02 27.81
C ILE A 184 0.89 -18.33 26.74
N ARG A 185 -0.06 -19.23 27.05
CA ARG A 185 -1.18 -19.56 26.15
C ARG A 185 -2.10 -18.36 25.91
N LEU A 186 -2.45 -17.64 26.97
CA LEU A 186 -3.27 -16.45 26.88
C LEU A 186 -2.61 -15.38 26.00
N VAL A 187 -1.32 -15.10 26.21
CA VAL A 187 -0.58 -14.13 25.39
C VAL A 187 -0.49 -14.60 23.93
N MET A 188 -0.31 -15.90 23.69
CA MET A 188 -0.25 -16.46 22.33
C MET A 188 -1.57 -16.26 21.59
N GLY A 189 -2.70 -16.56 22.24
CA GLY A 189 -4.03 -16.34 21.66
C GLY A 189 -4.32 -14.87 21.34
N TYR A 190 -3.90 -13.93 22.20
CA TYR A 190 -4.04 -12.51 21.91
C TYR A 190 -3.14 -12.04 20.75
N MET A 191 -1.89 -12.51 20.67
CA MET A 191 -1.02 -12.23 19.53
C MET A 191 -1.61 -12.78 18.22
N PHE A 192 -2.21 -13.97 18.25
CA PHE A 192 -2.91 -14.53 17.10
C PHE A 192 -4.11 -13.68 16.68
N LEU A 193 -4.94 -13.21 17.62
CA LEU A 193 -6.07 -12.33 17.32
C LEU A 193 -5.62 -10.98 16.72
N ILE A 194 -4.54 -10.38 17.23
CA ILE A 194 -3.98 -9.13 16.68
C ILE A 194 -3.49 -9.34 15.25
N ASN A 195 -2.72 -10.41 15.00
CA ASN A 195 -2.26 -10.73 13.63
C ASN A 195 -3.44 -10.97 12.70
N THR A 196 -4.42 -11.74 13.15
CA THR A 196 -5.62 -12.03 12.36
C THR A 196 -6.40 -10.75 12.05
N PHE A 197 -6.54 -9.85 13.02
CA PHE A 197 -7.15 -8.54 12.79
C PHE A 197 -6.40 -7.74 11.72
N CYS A 198 -5.07 -7.65 11.82
CA CYS A 198 -4.25 -6.93 10.83
C CYS A 198 -4.37 -7.54 9.42
N VAL A 199 -4.28 -8.87 9.30
CA VAL A 199 -4.45 -9.57 8.01
C VAL A 199 -5.83 -9.32 7.42
N VAL A 200 -6.90 -9.45 8.23
CA VAL A 200 -8.27 -9.22 7.76
C VAL A 200 -8.49 -7.76 7.36
N ALA A 201 -7.89 -6.81 8.08
CA ALA A 201 -7.98 -5.39 7.74
C ALA A 201 -7.21 -5.02 6.46
N GLN A 202 -6.12 -5.72 6.17
CA GLN A 202 -5.30 -5.55 4.96
C GLN A 202 -5.86 -6.25 3.73
N ALA A 203 -6.67 -7.29 3.92
CA ALA A 203 -7.17 -8.10 2.82
C ALA A 203 -8.01 -7.27 1.83
N ASP A 204 -7.51 -7.14 0.61
CA ASP A 204 -8.23 -6.63 -0.58
C ASP A 204 -9.10 -7.71 -1.23
N THR A 205 -8.71 -8.97 -1.04
CA THR A 205 -9.33 -10.16 -1.61
C THR A 205 -9.69 -11.17 -0.52
N VAL A 206 -10.72 -11.96 -0.79
CA VAL A 206 -11.19 -12.98 0.16
C VAL A 206 -10.28 -14.20 0.03
N LEU A 207 -9.51 -14.49 1.08
CA LEU A 207 -8.68 -15.69 1.36
C LEU A 207 -7.19 -15.60 1.05
N GLY A 208 -6.39 -16.07 2.02
CA GLY A 208 -4.98 -16.34 1.82
C GLY A 208 -4.34 -17.23 2.88
N THR A 209 -4.18 -16.75 4.12
CA THR A 209 -2.91 -17.12 4.80
C THR A 209 -2.95 -17.48 6.28
N LEU A 210 -4.11 -17.55 6.94
CA LEU A 210 -4.14 -17.80 8.40
C LEU A 210 -4.35 -19.25 8.86
N GLN A 211 -4.74 -20.17 7.97
CA GLN A 211 -5.04 -21.55 8.37
C GLN A 211 -3.81 -22.38 8.79
N PHE A 212 -2.60 -22.02 8.36
CA PHE A 212 -1.40 -22.84 8.59
C PHE A 212 -0.89 -22.79 10.04
N LEU A 213 -0.99 -21.65 10.72
CA LEU A 213 -0.40 -21.46 12.05
C LEU A 213 -1.15 -22.22 13.15
N GLN A 214 -2.47 -22.32 13.07
CA GLN A 214 -3.26 -23.10 14.04
C GLN A 214 -3.04 -24.61 13.88
N GLN A 215 -2.79 -25.10 12.66
CA GLN A 215 -2.59 -26.54 12.43
C GLN A 215 -1.26 -27.05 12.99
N LEU A 216 -0.26 -26.20 13.22
CA LEU A 216 1.09 -26.63 13.65
C LEU A 216 1.13 -27.26 15.05
N ASP A 217 0.41 -26.72 16.05
CA ASP A 217 0.41 -27.28 17.41
C ASP A 217 -0.32 -28.64 17.45
N ASP A 218 -1.48 -28.72 16.80
CA ASP A 218 -2.26 -29.95 16.69
C ASP A 218 -1.51 -31.05 15.94
N ILE A 219 -0.89 -30.73 14.80
CA ILE A 219 -0.07 -31.68 14.03
C ILE A 219 1.08 -32.18 14.89
N THR A 220 1.78 -31.30 15.61
CA THR A 220 2.93 -31.70 16.42
C THR A 220 2.52 -32.64 17.55
N PHE A 221 1.37 -32.40 18.17
CA PHE A 221 0.83 -33.27 19.21
C PHE A 221 0.36 -34.62 18.65
N GLN A 222 -0.26 -34.64 17.46
CA GLN A 222 -0.62 -35.88 16.77
C GLN A 222 0.61 -36.69 16.36
N LEU A 223 1.64 -36.05 15.80
CA LEU A 223 2.90 -36.69 15.44
C LEU A 223 3.61 -37.29 16.67
N ALA A 224 3.53 -36.62 17.83
CA ALA A 224 4.04 -37.15 19.09
C ALA A 224 3.30 -38.43 19.53
N LYS A 225 1.97 -38.49 19.37
CA LYS A 225 1.18 -39.71 19.66
C LYS A 225 1.53 -40.87 18.73
N MET A 226 1.81 -40.57 17.46
CA MET A 226 2.16 -41.56 16.44
C MET A 226 3.59 -42.11 16.55
N ASP A 227 4.35 -41.72 17.59
CA ASP A 227 5.76 -42.12 17.79
C ASP A 227 6.76 -41.52 16.79
N VAL A 228 6.33 -40.60 15.93
CA VAL A 228 7.18 -40.03 14.87
C VAL A 228 8.34 -39.22 15.47
N LEU A 229 8.10 -38.56 16.59
CA LEU A 229 9.08 -37.76 17.33
C LEU A 229 9.85 -38.56 18.41
N GLY A 230 9.66 -39.89 18.42
CA GLY A 230 10.34 -40.84 19.29
C GLY A 230 9.57 -41.24 20.55
N ALA A 231 9.92 -42.43 21.07
CA ALA A 231 9.20 -43.11 22.15
C ALA A 231 9.11 -42.29 23.45
N ARG A 232 10.10 -41.44 23.72
CA ARG A 232 10.09 -40.54 24.89
C ARG A 232 8.98 -39.49 24.79
N LEU A 233 8.75 -38.95 23.60
CA LEU A 233 7.70 -37.94 23.37
C LEU A 233 6.32 -38.58 23.34
N LYS A 234 6.21 -39.77 22.75
CA LYS A 234 4.99 -40.59 22.81
C LYS A 234 4.61 -40.95 24.24
N HIS A 235 5.55 -41.39 25.06
CA HIS A 235 5.29 -41.66 26.47
C HIS A 235 4.85 -40.41 27.24
N ALA A 236 5.42 -39.24 26.92
CA ALA A 236 4.98 -37.97 27.49
C ALA A 236 3.57 -37.58 27.02
N ALA A 237 3.25 -37.76 25.73
CA ALA A 237 1.93 -37.49 25.16
C ALA A 237 0.83 -38.41 25.72
N LEU A 238 1.18 -39.66 26.02
CA LEU A 238 0.30 -40.67 26.60
C LEU A 238 0.37 -40.73 28.14
N ALA A 239 1.11 -39.81 28.77
CA ALA A 239 1.33 -39.85 30.22
C ALA A 239 -0.01 -39.77 30.97
N LYS A 240 -0.14 -40.58 32.03
CA LYS A 240 -1.35 -40.65 32.88
C LYS A 240 -1.74 -39.29 33.47
N CYS A 241 -0.83 -38.32 33.54
CA CYS A 241 -1.15 -36.96 33.97
C CYS A 241 -2.19 -36.27 33.08
N PHE A 242 -2.28 -36.61 31.78
CA PHE A 242 -3.30 -36.09 30.87
C PHE A 242 -4.67 -36.73 31.07
N THR A 243 -4.72 -37.91 31.69
CA THR A 243 -5.95 -38.64 32.00
C THR A 243 -6.37 -38.53 33.46
N ARG A 244 -5.54 -37.93 34.33
CA ARG A 244 -5.87 -37.72 35.75
C ARG A 244 -7.00 -36.69 35.91
N GLN A 245 -7.89 -37.00 36.83
CA GLN A 245 -9.11 -36.26 37.09
C GLN A 245 -8.84 -35.29 38.23
N PHE A 246 -9.05 -33.99 38.00
CA PHE A 246 -8.96 -32.99 39.06
C PHE A 246 -10.31 -32.84 39.77
N SER A 247 -10.29 -32.82 41.11
CA SER A 247 -11.49 -32.53 41.89
C SER A 247 -12.03 -31.15 41.57
N LYS A 248 -13.28 -31.08 41.12
CA LYS A 248 -13.90 -29.81 40.74
C LYS A 248 -14.14 -28.94 41.98
N VAL A 249 -13.82 -27.65 41.88
CA VAL A 249 -14.19 -26.65 42.89
C VAL A 249 -15.73 -26.63 43.04
N PRO A 250 -16.33 -26.48 44.23
CA PRO A 250 -17.79 -26.52 44.41
C PRO A 250 -18.55 -25.57 43.47
N PHE A 251 -19.73 -26.00 43.00
CA PHE A 251 -20.52 -25.36 41.94
C PHE A 251 -20.85 -23.88 42.20
N ALA A 252 -21.09 -23.51 43.48
CA ALA A 252 -21.40 -22.14 43.88
C ALA A 252 -20.33 -21.12 43.44
N LEU A 253 -19.04 -21.48 43.50
CA LEU A 253 -17.93 -20.63 43.06
C LEU A 253 -17.77 -20.58 41.54
N ARG A 254 -18.41 -21.48 40.79
CA ARG A 254 -18.34 -21.55 39.32
C ARG A 254 -19.37 -20.62 38.65
N LYS A 255 -20.54 -20.37 39.24
CA LYS A 255 -21.63 -19.63 38.57
C LYS A 255 -21.20 -18.23 38.08
N ASN A 256 -20.45 -17.48 38.88
CA ASN A 256 -20.03 -16.13 38.51
C ASN A 256 -18.92 -16.11 37.47
N LYS A 257 -18.00 -17.07 37.55
CA LYS A 257 -16.83 -17.09 36.67
C LYS A 257 -17.20 -17.46 35.21
N GLY A 258 -18.30 -18.18 34.99
CA GLY A 258 -18.80 -18.47 33.63
C GLY A 258 -19.23 -17.20 32.90
N LYS A 259 -19.81 -16.26 33.64
CA LYS A 259 -20.18 -14.94 33.13
C LYS A 259 -18.94 -14.13 32.74
N ILE A 260 -17.85 -14.23 33.51
CA ILE A 260 -16.59 -13.52 33.23
C ILE A 260 -16.00 -13.97 31.89
N LEU A 261 -15.92 -15.29 31.63
CA LEU A 261 -15.39 -15.78 30.36
C LEU A 261 -16.25 -15.32 29.17
N LYS A 262 -17.58 -15.42 29.30
CA LYS A 262 -18.51 -14.91 28.27
C LYS A 262 -18.35 -13.41 28.05
N ALA A 263 -18.21 -12.63 29.12
CA ALA A 263 -18.00 -11.19 29.05
C ALA A 263 -16.67 -10.85 28.36
N LEU A 264 -15.60 -11.60 28.61
CA LEU A 264 -14.30 -11.40 27.95
C LEU A 264 -14.39 -11.65 26.44
N TYR A 265 -15.10 -12.70 26.02
CA TYR A 265 -15.32 -12.94 24.59
C TYR A 265 -16.09 -11.82 23.91
N VAL A 266 -17.19 -11.37 24.54
CA VAL A 266 -17.97 -10.24 24.04
C VAL A 266 -17.10 -8.98 23.99
N LEU A 267 -16.25 -8.74 25.00
CA LEU A 267 -15.33 -7.62 25.01
C LEU A 267 -14.31 -7.69 23.86
N ASN A 268 -13.66 -8.83 23.65
CA ASN A 268 -12.72 -9.02 22.53
C ASN A 268 -13.42 -8.80 21.18
N LEU A 269 -14.64 -9.34 21.02
CA LEU A 269 -15.45 -9.11 19.82
C LEU A 269 -15.75 -7.62 19.62
N CYS A 270 -16.20 -6.92 20.65
CA CYS A 270 -16.50 -5.49 20.59
C CYS A 270 -15.25 -4.69 20.20
N VAL A 271 -14.09 -4.95 20.81
CA VAL A 271 -12.84 -4.26 20.49
C VAL A 271 -12.45 -4.46 19.02
N MET A 272 -12.49 -5.71 18.54
CA MET A 272 -12.18 -6.02 17.15
C MET A 272 -13.17 -5.33 16.19
N LEU A 273 -14.48 -5.45 16.44
CA LEU A 273 -15.53 -4.82 15.62
C LEU A 273 -15.43 -3.29 15.59
N THR A 274 -15.13 -2.66 16.73
CA THR A 274 -14.90 -1.21 16.81
C THR A 274 -13.66 -0.82 16.01
N GLY A 275 -12.57 -1.58 16.10
CA GLY A 275 -11.38 -1.38 15.28
C GLY A 275 -11.68 -1.44 13.78
N MET A 276 -12.43 -2.46 13.34
CA MET A 276 -12.81 -2.61 11.93
C MET A 276 -13.80 -1.53 11.46
N ALA A 277 -14.73 -1.11 12.33
CA ALA A 277 -15.64 0.00 12.04
C ALA A 277 -14.88 1.33 11.90
N TYR A 278 -13.87 1.56 12.73
CA TYR A 278 -12.98 2.71 12.61
C TYR A 278 -12.22 2.69 11.27
N ILE A 279 -11.62 1.56 10.91
CA ILE A 279 -10.93 1.40 9.62
C ILE A 279 -11.88 1.62 8.44
N THR A 280 -13.07 1.01 8.49
CA THR A 280 -14.11 1.17 7.47
C THR A 280 -14.52 2.63 7.32
N HIS A 281 -14.66 3.35 8.43
CA HIS A 281 -14.98 4.78 8.40
C HIS A 281 -13.87 5.58 7.73
N GLU A 282 -12.60 5.29 8.02
CA GLU A 282 -11.45 5.97 7.38
C GLU A 282 -11.29 5.63 5.89
N GLN A 283 -11.69 4.43 5.47
CA GLN A 283 -11.77 4.04 4.06
C GLN A 283 -12.86 4.83 3.32
N VAL A 284 -14.07 4.90 3.89
CA VAL A 284 -15.20 5.63 3.29
C VAL A 284 -14.97 7.14 3.33
N SER A 285 -14.27 7.66 4.33
CA SER A 285 -13.86 9.07 4.39
C SER A 285 -12.73 9.40 3.39
N GLY A 286 -12.25 8.39 2.66
CA GLY A 286 -11.18 8.48 1.67
C GLY A 286 -9.84 8.92 2.25
N ARG A 287 -9.63 8.80 3.56
CA ARG A 287 -8.38 9.25 4.20
C ARG A 287 -7.15 8.51 3.68
N PHE A 288 -7.34 7.28 3.20
CA PHE A 288 -6.27 6.45 2.63
C PHE A 288 -5.94 6.76 1.16
N HIS A 289 -6.78 7.52 0.44
CA HIS A 289 -6.43 7.95 -0.92
C HIS A 289 -5.32 9.01 -0.92
N PRO A 290 -4.47 9.06 -1.96
CA PRO A 290 -3.48 10.11 -2.08
C PRO A 290 -4.16 11.47 -2.19
N ARG A 291 -3.64 12.48 -1.47
CA ARG A 291 -4.13 13.87 -1.52
C ARG A 291 -3.78 14.55 -2.82
N SER A 292 -2.71 14.12 -3.47
CA SER A 292 -2.32 14.65 -4.78
C SER A 292 -1.61 13.60 -5.62
N VAL A 293 -1.86 13.65 -6.92
CA VAL A 293 -1.23 12.77 -7.91
C VAL A 293 -0.67 13.60 -9.05
N SER A 294 0.44 13.18 -9.63
CA SER A 294 0.98 13.72 -10.87
C SER A 294 0.45 12.89 -12.02
N ILE A 295 -0.21 13.54 -12.97
CA ILE A 295 -0.72 12.89 -14.16
C ILE A 295 0.09 13.37 -15.36
N ALA A 296 0.52 12.42 -16.18
CA ALA A 296 1.10 12.68 -17.48
C ALA A 296 0.24 12.01 -18.55
N PHE A 297 -0.29 12.84 -19.44
CA PHE A 297 -0.95 12.42 -20.65
C PHE A 297 0.05 12.25 -21.77
N GLY A 298 -0.33 11.38 -22.71
CA GLY A 298 0.38 11.21 -23.96
C GLY A 298 0.27 12.42 -24.89
N ASP A 299 0.85 12.19 -26.05
CA ASP A 299 1.25 13.21 -27.00
C ASP A 299 0.21 13.45 -28.12
N GLN A 300 -1.02 12.97 -27.85
CA GLN A 300 -2.13 12.94 -28.79
C GLN A 300 -2.74 14.32 -28.99
N ILE A 301 -3.20 14.55 -30.22
CA ILE A 301 -3.82 15.80 -30.64
C ILE A 301 -5.22 15.49 -31.19
N TRP A 302 -6.23 16.14 -30.63
CA TRP A 302 -7.57 16.15 -31.20
C TRP A 302 -7.74 17.43 -32.03
N ARG A 303 -7.80 17.26 -33.35
CA ARG A 303 -8.07 18.37 -34.28
C ARG A 303 -9.54 18.75 -34.23
N GLU A 304 -9.81 20.06 -34.28
CA GLU A 304 -11.17 20.61 -34.26
C GLU A 304 -12.01 20.18 -33.05
N ALA A 305 -11.35 19.99 -31.89
CA ALA A 305 -12.02 19.77 -30.62
C ALA A 305 -13.01 20.92 -30.35
N ILE A 306 -14.19 20.55 -29.88
CA ILE A 306 -15.29 21.48 -29.65
C ILE A 306 -15.14 22.02 -28.24
N VAL A 307 -14.85 23.32 -28.14
CA VAL A 307 -14.60 24.01 -26.88
C VAL A 307 -15.68 25.06 -26.68
N ASP A 308 -16.42 24.96 -25.58
CA ASP A 308 -17.40 25.94 -25.17
C ASP A 308 -16.71 27.07 -24.39
N ASN A 309 -16.89 28.30 -24.85
CA ASN A 309 -16.44 29.50 -24.16
C ASN A 309 -17.65 30.40 -23.82
N SER A 310 -17.43 31.45 -23.04
CA SER A 310 -18.45 32.46 -22.72
C SER A 310 -19.08 33.11 -23.96
N THR A 311 -18.36 33.14 -25.08
CA THR A 311 -18.82 33.69 -26.37
C THR A 311 -19.51 32.66 -27.28
N GLY A 312 -19.56 31.38 -26.88
CA GLY A 312 -20.11 30.29 -27.68
C GLY A 312 -19.08 29.18 -27.96
N THR A 313 -19.50 28.24 -28.80
CA THR A 313 -18.73 27.04 -29.15
C THR A 313 -17.74 27.35 -30.27
N ILE A 314 -16.47 26.99 -30.07
CA ILE A 314 -15.38 27.18 -31.04
C ILE A 314 -14.62 25.87 -31.28
N LYS A 315 -14.14 25.65 -32.50
CA LYS A 315 -13.29 24.50 -32.85
C LYS A 315 -11.82 24.87 -32.63
N ARG A 316 -11.10 24.08 -31.84
CA ARG A 316 -9.67 24.28 -31.51
C ARG A 316 -8.90 22.96 -31.56
N ASN A 317 -7.59 23.04 -31.80
CA ASN A 317 -6.74 21.87 -31.65
C ASN A 317 -6.46 21.65 -30.16
N LEU A 318 -6.88 20.51 -29.63
CA LEU A 318 -6.62 20.13 -28.25
C LEU A 318 -5.40 19.21 -28.18
N ILE A 319 -4.44 19.56 -27.34
CA ILE A 319 -3.22 18.79 -27.12
C ILE A 319 -3.29 18.24 -25.69
N PHE A 320 -3.38 16.92 -25.53
CA PHE A 320 -3.64 16.32 -24.22
C PHE A 320 -2.51 16.51 -23.21
N SER A 321 -1.26 16.59 -23.68
CA SER A 321 -0.12 16.89 -22.82
C SER A 321 -0.25 18.23 -22.07
N TYR A 322 -1.14 19.13 -22.52
CA TYR A 322 -1.39 20.39 -21.81
C TYR A 322 -2.14 20.20 -20.50
N PHE A 323 -2.74 19.03 -20.27
CA PHE A 323 -3.37 18.70 -18.99
C PHE A 323 -2.42 17.97 -18.04
N ASN A 324 -1.16 17.76 -18.43
CA ASN A 324 -0.17 17.17 -17.52
C ASN A 324 -0.06 18.04 -16.27
N GLY A 325 0.40 17.47 -15.17
CA GLY A 325 0.70 18.21 -13.94
C GLY A 325 0.10 17.59 -12.70
N VAL A 326 0.03 18.40 -11.65
CA VAL A 326 -0.44 17.98 -10.33
C VAL A 326 -1.95 18.12 -10.26
N TYR A 327 -2.61 17.06 -9.83
CA TYR A 327 -4.02 17.06 -9.48
C TYR A 327 -4.16 16.84 -7.99
N LYS A 328 -5.02 17.63 -7.34
CA LYS A 328 -5.32 17.47 -5.91
C LYS A 328 -6.70 16.90 -5.72
N ARG A 329 -6.80 16.01 -4.75
CA ARG A 329 -8.06 15.45 -4.30
C ARG A 329 -8.91 16.55 -3.69
N THR A 330 -10.18 16.60 -4.07
CA THR A 330 -11.16 17.43 -3.37
C THR A 330 -11.65 16.75 -2.10
N ASP A 331 -12.07 17.54 -1.11
CA ASP A 331 -12.74 17.01 0.09
C ASP A 331 -14.11 16.39 -0.24
N GLY A 332 -14.68 16.71 -1.41
CA GLY A 332 -15.88 16.09 -1.94
C GLY A 332 -15.61 14.73 -2.59
N PHE A 333 -16.48 13.77 -2.29
CA PHE A 333 -16.57 12.51 -3.03
C PHE A 333 -17.47 12.69 -4.25
N SER A 334 -17.20 11.92 -5.31
CA SER A 334 -18.15 11.73 -6.39
C SER A 334 -19.46 11.13 -5.85
N LYS A 335 -20.51 11.16 -6.67
CA LYS A 335 -21.77 10.47 -6.34
C LYS A 335 -21.58 8.98 -6.01
N ASP A 336 -20.48 8.40 -6.49
CA ASP A 336 -20.13 6.98 -6.34
C ASP A 336 -19.22 6.70 -5.13
N GLY A 337 -18.99 7.70 -4.28
CA GLY A 337 -18.14 7.55 -3.08
C GLY A 337 -16.66 7.44 -3.39
N ARG A 338 -16.21 7.89 -4.57
CA ARG A 338 -14.79 7.87 -5.00
C ARG A 338 -14.23 9.28 -5.05
N PRO A 339 -12.91 9.47 -4.83
CA PRO A 339 -12.33 10.80 -4.86
C PRO A 339 -12.39 11.42 -6.26
N VAL A 340 -12.49 12.75 -6.29
CA VAL A 340 -12.30 13.55 -7.50
C VAL A 340 -10.97 14.28 -7.41
N TYR A 341 -10.18 14.19 -8.45
CA TYR A 341 -8.88 14.84 -8.58
C TYR A 341 -9.00 16.04 -9.52
N ILE A 342 -8.74 17.22 -9.01
CA ILE A 342 -8.84 18.48 -9.76
C ILE A 342 -7.45 18.98 -10.13
N GLU A 343 -7.28 19.31 -11.40
CA GLU A 343 -6.06 19.90 -11.94
C GLU A 343 -5.67 21.17 -11.20
N GLN A 344 -4.40 21.29 -10.82
CA GLN A 344 -3.86 22.48 -10.19
C GLN A 344 -3.15 23.39 -11.19
N ASN A 345 -3.03 24.67 -10.83
CA ASN A 345 -2.28 25.63 -11.62
C ASN A 345 -0.82 25.20 -11.75
N LYS A 346 -0.35 25.09 -12.98
CA LYS A 346 0.97 24.53 -13.33
C LYS A 346 2.17 25.38 -12.94
N PHE A 347 1.93 26.67 -12.67
CA PHE A 347 2.96 27.62 -12.28
C PHE A 347 3.05 27.79 -10.76
N THR A 348 1.90 27.70 -10.07
CA THR A 348 1.82 27.99 -8.63
C THR A 348 1.54 26.76 -7.77
N GLY A 349 1.05 25.66 -8.35
CA GLY A 349 0.53 24.48 -7.65
C GLY A 349 -0.74 24.73 -6.84
N ALA A 350 -1.34 25.92 -6.99
CA ALA A 350 -2.58 26.32 -6.32
C ALA A 350 -3.82 26.03 -7.20
N PRO A 351 -5.04 26.02 -6.64
CA PRO A 351 -6.24 25.91 -7.44
C PRO A 351 -6.35 27.02 -8.48
N TYR A 352 -6.89 26.71 -9.65
CA TYR A 352 -7.16 27.75 -10.66
C TYR A 352 -8.26 28.70 -10.17
N LYS A 353 -8.04 30.00 -10.34
CA LYS A 353 -9.01 31.06 -9.98
C LYS A 353 -9.90 31.46 -11.15
N ASP A 354 -9.29 31.68 -12.31
CA ASP A 354 -9.95 32.21 -13.51
C ASP A 354 -10.11 31.16 -14.62
N THR A 355 -9.47 30.00 -14.47
CA THR A 355 -9.45 28.91 -15.45
C THR A 355 -10.24 27.74 -14.90
N ILE A 356 -11.03 27.10 -15.75
CA ILE A 356 -11.75 25.88 -15.38
C ILE A 356 -10.74 24.73 -15.44
N PRO A 357 -10.52 23.99 -14.33
CA PRO A 357 -9.59 22.87 -14.31
C PRO A 357 -10.17 21.64 -15.02
N GLY A 358 -9.28 20.76 -15.50
CA GLY A 358 -9.65 19.39 -15.81
C GLY A 358 -9.88 18.56 -14.54
N GLU A 359 -10.69 17.51 -14.64
CA GLU A 359 -11.03 16.64 -13.52
C GLU A 359 -10.77 15.18 -13.90
N ILE A 360 -10.18 14.42 -12.98
CA ILE A 360 -10.21 12.96 -13.02
C ILE A 360 -11.18 12.47 -11.96
N ARG A 361 -12.17 11.68 -12.38
CA ARG A 361 -13.21 11.12 -11.52
C ARG A 361 -13.62 9.74 -12.00
N TYR A 362 -14.19 8.96 -11.10
CA TYR A 362 -14.86 7.73 -11.49
C TYR A 362 -16.23 8.03 -12.11
N CYS A 363 -16.63 7.19 -13.05
CA CYS A 363 -17.87 7.32 -13.80
C CYS A 363 -18.64 6.00 -13.82
N SER A 364 -19.72 5.92 -13.06
CA SER A 364 -20.51 4.69 -12.90
C SER A 364 -21.11 4.14 -14.21
N SER A 365 -21.58 4.99 -15.12
CA SER A 365 -22.15 4.51 -16.39
C SER A 365 -21.11 3.89 -17.33
N GLU A 366 -19.83 4.23 -17.17
CA GLU A 366 -18.72 3.66 -17.94
C GLU A 366 -17.97 2.58 -17.13
N GLU A 367 -18.26 2.44 -15.84
CA GLU A 367 -17.52 1.62 -14.87
C GLU A 367 -16.00 1.87 -14.93
N ALA A 368 -15.60 3.13 -15.13
CA ALA A 368 -14.23 3.48 -15.44
C ALA A 368 -13.81 4.82 -14.81
N TRP A 369 -12.50 4.98 -14.60
CA TRP A 369 -11.90 6.27 -14.30
C TRP A 369 -11.82 7.10 -15.57
N VAL A 370 -12.26 8.35 -15.50
CA VAL A 370 -12.36 9.24 -16.65
C VAL A 370 -11.69 10.57 -16.38
N PHE A 371 -11.04 11.11 -17.39
CA PHE A 371 -10.66 12.52 -17.45
C PHE A 371 -11.75 13.28 -18.20
N VAL A 372 -12.27 14.35 -17.59
CA VAL A 372 -13.29 15.22 -18.16
C VAL A 372 -12.84 16.68 -18.07
N HIS A 373 -13.37 17.51 -18.96
CA HIS A 373 -13.21 18.96 -18.89
C HIS A 373 -14.55 19.63 -19.18
N PRO A 374 -15.07 20.52 -18.31
CA PRO A 374 -16.44 21.05 -18.44
C PRO A 374 -16.72 21.75 -19.77
N ASN A 375 -15.71 22.44 -20.31
CA ASN A 375 -15.80 23.21 -21.55
C ASN A 375 -15.43 22.43 -22.82
N ILE A 376 -15.10 21.13 -22.74
CA ILE A 376 -14.70 20.36 -23.94
C ILE A 376 -15.72 19.26 -24.17
N SER A 377 -16.29 19.23 -25.37
CA SER A 377 -17.37 18.31 -25.72
C SER A 377 -17.05 17.54 -26.99
N LYS A 378 -17.57 16.30 -27.08
CA LYS A 378 -17.53 15.50 -28.33
C LYS A 378 -18.61 15.92 -29.34
N ILE A 379 -19.64 16.64 -28.89
CA ILE A 379 -20.86 16.93 -29.66
C ILE A 379 -21.01 18.43 -29.88
N GLU A 380 -21.27 18.83 -31.13
CA GLU A 380 -21.57 20.20 -31.55
C GLU A 380 -23.04 20.50 -31.17
N ASN A 381 -23.26 21.37 -30.17
CA ASN A 381 -24.55 21.67 -29.51
C ASN A 381 -24.96 20.76 -28.34
N ARG A 382 -24.21 20.83 -27.23
CA ARG A 382 -24.55 20.18 -25.95
C ARG A 382 -25.96 20.52 -25.44
N SER A 383 -26.47 21.71 -25.75
CA SER A 383 -27.80 22.19 -25.33
C SER A 383 -28.96 21.36 -25.86
N LYS A 384 -28.78 20.63 -26.98
CA LYS A 384 -29.82 19.77 -27.54
C LYS A 384 -29.91 18.40 -26.85
N PHE A 385 -28.86 17.98 -26.14
CA PHE A 385 -28.74 16.66 -25.51
C PHE A 385 -28.20 16.76 -24.08
N PRO A 386 -28.87 17.50 -23.17
CA PRO A 386 -28.37 17.74 -21.83
C PRO A 386 -28.35 16.49 -20.94
N GLU A 387 -29.26 15.53 -21.19
CA GLU A 387 -29.42 14.31 -20.37
C GLU A 387 -28.59 13.11 -20.87
N GLU A 388 -28.11 13.15 -22.11
CA GLU A 388 -27.55 11.96 -22.77
C GLU A 388 -26.07 11.69 -22.46
N VAL A 389 -25.39 12.58 -21.73
CA VAL A 389 -23.96 12.40 -21.45
C VAL A 389 -23.68 12.65 -19.97
N GLU A 390 -24.11 11.71 -19.12
CA GLU A 390 -23.72 11.64 -17.71
C GLU A 390 -22.19 11.73 -17.54
N CYS A 391 -21.45 11.29 -18.56
CA CYS A 391 -20.01 11.12 -18.54
C CYS A 391 -19.31 11.53 -19.84
N PRO A 392 -19.04 12.84 -20.06
CA PRO A 392 -18.39 13.33 -21.27
C PRO A 392 -16.86 13.12 -21.20
N TRP A 393 -16.43 11.88 -21.03
CA TRP A 393 -15.02 11.52 -20.87
C TRP A 393 -14.20 11.89 -22.10
N LEU A 394 -13.03 12.48 -21.91
CA LEU A 394 -12.05 12.73 -22.97
C LEU A 394 -11.01 11.61 -23.03
N ILE A 395 -10.66 11.09 -21.86
CA ILE A 395 -9.86 9.87 -21.67
C ILE A 395 -10.58 9.00 -20.66
N LYS A 396 -10.54 7.68 -20.84
CA LYS A 396 -11.06 6.72 -19.85
C LYS A 396 -10.20 5.47 -19.73
N SER A 397 -10.15 4.91 -18.54
CA SER A 397 -9.54 3.62 -18.28
C SER A 397 -10.36 2.49 -18.90
N GLN A 398 -9.82 1.27 -18.84
CA GLN A 398 -10.66 0.07 -18.94
C GLN A 398 -11.69 0.04 -17.80
N ARG A 399 -12.73 -0.80 -17.98
CA ARG A 399 -13.70 -1.05 -16.92
C ARG A 399 -12.99 -1.63 -15.70
N THR A 400 -13.26 -1.07 -14.53
CA THR A 400 -12.54 -1.40 -13.31
C THR A 400 -13.40 -1.12 -12.08
N GLU A 401 -13.30 -2.02 -11.11
CA GLU A 401 -13.88 -1.81 -9.77
C GLU A 401 -12.89 -1.14 -8.82
N GLU A 402 -11.65 -0.86 -9.26
CA GLU A 402 -10.58 -0.36 -8.41
C GLU A 402 -10.88 1.04 -7.88
N TYR A 403 -10.95 1.17 -6.55
CA TYR A 403 -11.28 2.42 -5.88
C TYR A 403 -10.17 3.47 -5.91
N SER A 404 -8.92 3.06 -6.06
CA SER A 404 -7.79 3.98 -6.22
C SER A 404 -7.50 4.19 -7.70
N LEU A 405 -7.21 5.43 -8.09
CA LEU A 405 -6.73 5.73 -9.44
C LEU A 405 -5.36 5.09 -9.72
N LEU A 406 -4.54 4.87 -8.69
CA LEU A 406 -3.20 4.28 -8.81
C LEU A 406 -3.24 2.78 -9.09
N ASP A 407 -4.30 2.10 -8.66
CA ASP A 407 -4.44 0.65 -8.80
C ASP A 407 -5.03 0.26 -10.18
N VAL A 408 -5.45 1.25 -10.96
CA VAL A 408 -6.00 1.06 -12.30
C VAL A 408 -4.89 0.62 -13.25
N THR A 409 -4.79 -0.69 -13.47
CA THR A 409 -3.94 -1.28 -14.49
C THR A 409 -4.62 -1.24 -15.86
N GLY A 410 -3.84 -1.40 -16.94
CA GLY A 410 -4.35 -1.61 -18.30
C GLY A 410 -4.24 -0.41 -19.25
N GLU A 411 -4.76 -0.59 -20.46
CA GLU A 411 -4.71 0.42 -21.52
C GLU A 411 -5.77 1.51 -21.28
N TRP A 412 -5.39 2.76 -21.56
CA TRP A 412 -6.31 3.89 -21.51
C TRP A 412 -6.80 4.22 -22.92
N THR A 413 -8.06 4.64 -23.02
CA THR A 413 -8.65 5.08 -24.29
C THR A 413 -8.78 6.59 -24.31
N ILE A 414 -8.40 7.19 -25.43
CA ILE A 414 -8.35 8.64 -25.63
C ILE A 414 -9.19 9.03 -26.83
N TRP A 415 -9.94 10.12 -26.69
CA TRP A 415 -10.75 10.67 -27.76
C TRP A 415 -9.97 11.72 -28.55
N THR A 416 -9.66 11.43 -29.81
CA THR A 416 -9.01 12.38 -30.74
C THR A 416 -9.89 12.73 -31.93
N GLY A 417 -11.22 12.70 -31.76
CA GLY A 417 -12.21 12.65 -32.86
C GLY A 417 -12.56 11.22 -33.29
N SER A 418 -11.73 10.26 -32.88
CA SER A 418 -12.00 8.82 -32.86
C SER A 418 -11.41 8.24 -31.58
N VAL A 419 -11.89 7.06 -31.16
CA VAL A 419 -11.34 6.36 -29.99
C VAL A 419 -10.03 5.71 -30.38
N LYS A 420 -8.94 6.09 -29.71
CA LYS A 420 -7.64 5.42 -29.82
C LYS A 420 -7.27 4.79 -28.47
N ARG A 421 -6.54 3.68 -28.51
CA ARG A 421 -5.90 3.09 -27.33
C ARG A 421 -4.50 3.67 -27.22
N ASP A 422 -4.12 4.10 -26.03
CA ASP A 422 -2.81 4.68 -25.77
C ASP A 422 -2.33 4.25 -24.38
N ASN A 423 -1.05 3.86 -24.31
CA ASN A 423 -0.40 3.41 -23.09
C ASN A 423 0.46 4.52 -22.46
N LEU A 424 0.37 5.74 -22.99
CA LEU A 424 1.13 6.91 -22.53
C LEU A 424 0.50 7.66 -21.35
N PHE A 425 -0.64 7.21 -20.83
CA PHE A 425 -1.21 7.77 -19.60
C PHE A 425 -0.52 7.17 -18.38
N SER A 426 0.05 8.02 -17.53
CA SER A 426 0.65 7.59 -16.27
C SER A 426 0.20 8.45 -15.11
N VAL A 427 -0.05 7.82 -13.97
CA VAL A 427 -0.39 8.46 -12.70
C VAL A 427 0.67 8.08 -11.68
N VAL A 428 1.18 9.07 -10.95
CA VAL A 428 2.19 8.87 -9.91
C VAL A 428 1.68 9.55 -8.63
N ASP A 429 1.82 8.88 -7.49
CA ASP A 429 1.53 9.49 -6.19
C ASP A 429 2.58 10.56 -5.87
N ASN A 430 2.13 11.72 -5.39
CA ASN A 430 3.02 12.81 -5.01
C ASN A 430 3.34 12.84 -3.52
N GLU A 431 2.74 11.95 -2.72
CA GLU A 431 3.04 11.87 -1.30
C GLU A 431 4.42 11.20 -1.07
N CYS A 432 5.18 11.80 -0.16
CA CYS A 432 6.44 11.25 0.32
C CYS A 432 6.30 10.81 1.78
N PHE A 433 7.20 9.93 2.17
CA PHE A 433 7.26 9.38 3.51
C PHE A 433 8.66 9.39 4.12
N GLY A 434 9.69 9.40 3.27
CA GLY A 434 11.08 9.54 3.66
C GLY A 434 11.91 10.28 2.62
N ALA A 435 13.22 10.35 2.85
CA ALA A 435 14.15 10.94 1.89
C ALA A 435 14.24 10.12 0.59
N VAL A 436 13.96 8.80 0.66
CA VAL A 436 13.96 7.89 -0.49
C VAL A 436 12.95 8.34 -1.55
N ASP A 437 11.74 8.70 -1.12
CA ASP A 437 10.67 9.16 -2.03
C ASP A 437 10.96 10.54 -2.63
N CYS A 438 11.92 11.27 -2.03
CA CYS A 438 12.47 12.52 -2.56
C CYS A 438 13.81 12.29 -3.28
N ASN A 439 14.04 11.08 -3.81
CA ASN A 439 15.25 10.66 -4.54
C ASN A 439 16.57 10.92 -3.80
N PHE A 440 16.54 10.95 -2.45
CA PHE A 440 17.65 11.38 -1.59
C PHE A 440 18.19 12.80 -1.86
N ASN A 441 17.53 13.56 -2.72
CA ASN A 441 17.87 14.93 -3.09
C ASN A 441 16.98 15.94 -2.37
N GLY A 442 16.34 15.52 -1.28
CA GLY A 442 15.41 16.34 -0.53
C GLY A 442 14.91 15.69 0.75
N LYS A 443 14.08 16.42 1.47
CA LYS A 443 13.46 16.01 2.73
C LYS A 443 11.95 16.01 2.60
N CYS A 444 11.34 14.92 3.06
CA CYS A 444 9.89 14.84 3.12
C CYS A 444 9.34 15.70 4.27
N ARG A 445 8.33 16.54 3.98
CA ARG A 445 7.59 17.32 4.99
C ARG A 445 6.49 16.48 5.63
N SER A 446 5.97 16.97 6.76
CA SER A 446 4.82 16.40 7.44
C SER A 446 3.51 16.45 6.63
N ASP A 447 3.45 17.27 5.57
CA ASP A 447 2.30 17.33 4.66
C ASP A 447 2.37 16.28 3.53
N GLY A 448 3.47 15.52 3.45
CA GLY A 448 3.72 14.54 2.39
C GLY A 448 4.38 15.15 1.15
N SER A 449 4.86 16.40 1.17
CA SER A 449 5.56 17.00 0.03
C SER A 449 7.08 17.01 0.20
N CYS A 450 7.83 16.88 -0.90
CA CYS A 450 9.29 16.96 -0.87
C CYS A 450 9.79 18.42 -0.87
N ILE A 451 10.78 18.71 -0.01
CA ILE A 451 11.64 19.90 -0.12
C ILE A 451 12.94 19.47 -0.77
N CYS A 452 13.23 19.98 -1.96
CA CYS A 452 14.46 19.64 -2.65
C CYS A 452 15.65 20.45 -2.13
N ASP A 453 16.75 19.75 -1.89
CA ASP A 453 18.04 20.28 -1.47
C ASP A 453 18.96 20.43 -2.71
N GLY A 454 20.05 21.19 -2.59
CA GLY A 454 21.09 21.25 -3.64
C GLY A 454 20.66 21.83 -4.99
N GLY A 455 19.50 22.49 -5.08
CA GLY A 455 18.96 23.04 -6.33
C GLY A 455 18.20 22.03 -7.20
N PHE A 456 18.04 20.79 -6.71
CA PHE A 456 17.17 19.79 -7.34
C PHE A 456 15.72 20.30 -7.40
N PHE A 457 14.94 19.70 -8.29
CA PHE A 457 13.55 20.08 -8.51
C PHE A 457 12.71 18.91 -9.01
N GLY A 458 11.42 19.16 -9.19
CA GLY A 458 10.41 18.12 -9.44
C GLY A 458 9.63 17.80 -8.18
N THR A 459 8.54 17.05 -8.32
CA THR A 459 7.65 16.74 -7.19
C THR A 459 8.34 15.83 -6.16
N HIS A 460 9.28 15.00 -6.63
CA HIS A 460 10.07 14.05 -5.85
C HIS A 460 11.57 14.41 -5.86
N CYS A 461 11.94 15.64 -6.22
CA CYS A 461 13.35 16.05 -6.36
C CYS A 461 14.16 15.15 -7.31
N GLU A 462 13.48 14.61 -8.32
CA GLU A 462 14.00 13.67 -9.31
C GLU A 462 14.83 14.35 -10.40
N HIS A 463 14.82 15.69 -10.46
CA HIS A 463 15.55 16.44 -11.48
C HIS A 463 16.75 17.15 -10.87
N ALA A 464 17.91 16.90 -11.46
CA ALA A 464 19.15 17.61 -11.15
C ALA A 464 18.99 19.13 -11.34
N PRO A 465 19.82 19.95 -10.67
CA PRO A 465 19.78 21.40 -10.83
C PRO A 465 19.79 21.84 -12.29
N ALA A 466 19.00 22.86 -12.59
CA ALA A 466 18.88 23.40 -13.93
C ALA A 466 20.25 23.87 -14.45
N CYS A 467 20.61 23.45 -15.67
CA CYS A 467 21.79 23.94 -16.36
C CYS A 467 21.66 25.44 -16.62
N PRO A 468 22.52 26.33 -16.11
CA PRO A 468 22.39 27.76 -16.36
C PRO A 468 22.49 28.12 -17.84
N LEU A 469 23.25 27.32 -18.60
CA LEU A 469 23.46 27.44 -20.03
C LEU A 469 23.30 26.07 -20.68
N ILE A 470 22.55 26.02 -21.78
CA ILE A 470 22.40 24.84 -22.62
C ILE A 470 22.80 25.21 -24.05
N THR A 471 23.44 24.30 -24.75
CA THR A 471 23.82 24.47 -26.15
C THR A 471 23.16 23.39 -26.99
N SER A 472 22.45 23.79 -28.04
CA SER A 472 21.86 22.84 -28.98
C SER A 472 22.94 22.27 -29.90
N GLY A 473 22.74 21.06 -30.41
CA GLY A 473 23.65 20.40 -31.35
C GLY A 473 23.86 21.16 -32.67
N VAL A 474 23.02 22.16 -32.95
CA VAL A 474 23.16 23.09 -34.08
C VAL A 474 23.89 24.40 -33.71
N GLY A 475 24.51 24.46 -32.52
CA GLY A 475 25.34 25.59 -32.06
C GLY A 475 24.59 26.71 -31.35
N GLY A 476 23.28 26.59 -31.12
CA GLY A 476 22.49 27.61 -30.44
C GLY A 476 22.65 27.55 -28.92
N THR A 477 23.09 28.63 -28.30
CA THR A 477 23.23 28.79 -26.84
C THR A 477 21.96 29.41 -26.24
N TRP A 478 21.48 28.82 -25.16
CA TRP A 478 20.33 29.28 -24.38
C TRP A 478 20.72 29.39 -22.92
N ALA A 479 20.16 30.35 -22.21
CA ALA A 479 20.42 30.55 -20.78
C ALA A 479 19.12 30.46 -19.98
N THR A 480 19.19 30.02 -18.73
CA THR A 480 18.05 30.08 -17.82
C THR A 480 17.59 31.52 -17.65
N VAL A 481 16.27 31.67 -17.53
CA VAL A 481 15.65 32.97 -17.35
C VAL A 481 15.80 33.38 -15.88
N ASN A 482 16.77 34.26 -15.62
CA ASN A 482 17.03 34.83 -14.30
C ASN A 482 16.58 36.31 -14.22
N PRO A 483 15.51 36.65 -13.48
CA PRO A 483 15.00 38.01 -13.38
C PRO A 483 15.99 39.01 -12.74
N LYS A 484 16.91 38.55 -11.88
CA LYS A 484 17.80 39.42 -11.09
C LYS A 484 19.24 39.47 -11.58
N ALA A 485 19.64 38.64 -12.55
CA ALA A 485 20.99 38.66 -13.12
C ALA A 485 21.27 39.90 -14.01
N SER A 486 20.30 40.79 -14.19
CA SER A 486 20.48 42.03 -14.95
C SER A 486 21.20 43.12 -14.13
N GLY A 487 22.45 42.86 -13.78
CA GLY A 487 23.44 43.92 -13.52
C GLY A 487 23.98 44.53 -14.82
N SER A 488 23.55 44.01 -15.97
CA SER A 488 23.80 44.58 -17.30
C SER A 488 22.84 45.74 -17.54
N ALA A 489 23.32 46.82 -18.16
CA ALA A 489 22.64 48.11 -18.35
C ALA A 489 21.31 48.08 -19.15
N ASN A 490 20.79 46.90 -19.48
CA ASN A 490 19.45 46.72 -20.03
C ASN A 490 18.53 46.22 -18.90
N PRO A 491 17.48 46.98 -18.52
CA PRO A 491 16.54 46.53 -17.49
C PRO A 491 15.95 45.17 -17.88
N PRO A 492 15.65 44.29 -16.91
CA PRO A 492 14.92 43.06 -17.19
C PRO A 492 13.64 43.47 -17.92
N SER A 493 13.45 42.96 -19.14
CA SER A 493 12.24 43.24 -19.91
C SER A 493 11.04 42.92 -19.03
N HIS A 494 10.04 43.83 -18.96
CA HIS A 494 8.79 43.70 -18.19
C HIS A 494 8.16 42.29 -18.23
N ILE A 495 8.35 41.57 -19.34
CA ILE A 495 8.01 40.15 -19.53
C ILE A 495 8.55 39.24 -18.42
N LEU A 496 9.83 39.34 -18.08
CA LEU A 496 10.47 38.47 -17.10
C LEU A 496 9.93 38.75 -15.71
N GLU A 497 9.60 40.00 -15.43
CA GLU A 497 8.91 40.39 -14.21
C GLU A 497 7.51 39.78 -14.17
N GLU A 498 6.73 39.90 -15.23
CA GLU A 498 5.38 39.31 -15.33
C GLU A 498 5.38 37.78 -15.29
N LEU A 499 6.33 37.14 -15.96
CA LEU A 499 6.51 35.68 -15.89
C LEU A 499 6.98 35.25 -14.49
N SER A 500 7.81 36.06 -13.82
CA SER A 500 8.18 35.80 -12.42
C SER A 500 7.01 35.98 -11.45
N LYS A 501 6.03 36.84 -11.78
CA LYS A 501 4.76 36.96 -11.03
C LYS A 501 3.85 35.75 -11.24
N LEU A 502 3.98 35.05 -12.38
CA LEU A 502 3.22 33.84 -12.67
C LEU A 502 3.82 32.58 -12.03
N GLY A 503 5.16 32.45 -12.04
CA GLY A 503 5.87 31.32 -11.43
C GLY A 503 5.99 31.42 -9.90
N ARG A 504 6.17 30.28 -9.22
CA ARG A 504 6.64 30.27 -7.83
C ARG A 504 8.08 30.79 -7.78
N PRO A 505 8.38 31.88 -7.05
CA PRO A 505 9.76 32.16 -6.69
C PRO A 505 10.21 31.05 -5.73
N SER A 506 10.94 30.07 -6.25
CA SER A 506 11.78 29.22 -5.40
C SER A 506 12.87 30.11 -4.79
N ASN A 507 13.52 29.64 -3.72
CA ASN A 507 14.53 30.41 -2.95
C ASN A 507 15.76 30.91 -3.77
N GLY A 508 15.74 30.85 -5.10
CA GLY A 508 16.69 31.49 -5.99
C GLY A 508 16.18 31.58 -7.42
N PHE A 509 16.02 32.83 -7.89
CA PHE A 509 16.41 33.33 -9.22
C PHE A 509 15.84 32.73 -10.52
N GLU A 510 15.06 31.65 -10.54
CA GLU A 510 14.67 30.99 -11.79
C GLU A 510 13.15 30.91 -12.00
N VAL A 511 12.68 31.27 -13.21
CA VAL A 511 11.28 31.08 -13.61
C VAL A 511 11.07 29.63 -14.02
N ARG A 512 10.13 28.95 -13.35
CA ARG A 512 9.81 27.54 -13.60
C ARG A 512 8.37 27.33 -14.07
N ILE A 513 8.19 26.35 -14.96
CA ILE A 513 6.89 25.87 -15.43
C ILE A 513 6.92 24.34 -15.30
N TYR A 514 5.91 23.75 -14.63
CA TYR A 514 5.93 22.32 -14.27
C TYR A 514 7.18 21.92 -13.49
N GLU A 515 7.58 22.76 -12.53
CA GLU A 515 8.83 22.64 -11.79
C GLU A 515 10.10 22.69 -12.67
N ARG A 516 10.00 22.89 -13.98
CA ARG A 516 11.15 22.91 -14.90
C ARG A 516 11.59 24.32 -15.28
N PRO A 517 12.91 24.54 -15.46
CA PRO A 517 13.46 25.83 -15.85
C PRO A 517 13.02 26.30 -17.25
N MET A 518 12.78 27.59 -17.39
CA MET A 518 12.61 28.24 -18.69
C MET A 518 13.95 28.74 -19.24
N TYR A 519 14.18 28.56 -20.55
CA TYR A 519 15.38 29.03 -21.21
C TYR A 519 15.09 30.11 -22.23
N GLN A 520 15.96 31.09 -22.31
CA GLN A 520 15.96 32.13 -23.32
C GLN A 520 17.14 31.94 -24.26
N TYR A 521 16.86 31.95 -25.56
CA TYR A 521 17.90 31.94 -26.58
C TYR A 521 18.82 33.16 -26.46
N ARG A 522 20.13 32.95 -26.58
CA ARG A 522 21.16 34.00 -26.48
C ARG A 522 21.82 34.28 -27.81
N HIS A 523 22.46 33.29 -28.42
CA HIS A 523 23.26 33.44 -29.64
C HIS A 523 23.64 32.06 -30.22
N GLY A 524 24.36 32.02 -31.35
CA GLY A 524 25.01 30.81 -31.87
C GLY A 524 24.33 30.15 -33.08
N LEU A 525 23.06 30.48 -33.36
CA LEU A 525 22.44 30.14 -34.65
C LEU A 525 22.88 31.12 -35.73
N ASN A 526 23.12 30.61 -36.94
CA ASN A 526 23.43 31.42 -38.12
C ASN A 526 22.27 32.39 -38.41
N GLU A 527 22.59 33.60 -38.85
CA GLU A 527 21.63 34.64 -39.21
C GLU A 527 20.62 34.15 -40.26
N THR A 528 21.04 33.29 -41.19
CA THR A 528 20.15 32.64 -42.16
C THR A 528 19.12 31.72 -41.50
N THR A 529 19.50 30.99 -40.44
CA THR A 529 18.60 30.15 -39.64
C THR A 529 17.62 31.01 -38.86
N LEU A 530 18.09 32.10 -38.25
CA LEU A 530 17.24 33.05 -37.53
C LEU A 530 16.22 33.70 -38.47
N GLN A 531 16.66 34.16 -39.65
CA GLN A 531 15.78 34.71 -40.69
C GLN A 531 14.77 33.68 -41.20
N LYS A 532 15.16 32.40 -41.35
CA LYS A 532 14.25 31.31 -41.73
C LYS A 532 13.09 31.15 -40.73
N TYR A 533 13.37 31.32 -39.44
CA TYR A 533 12.36 31.31 -38.38
C TYR A 533 11.70 32.68 -38.14
N GLY A 534 11.98 33.68 -38.99
CA GLY A 534 11.43 35.02 -38.89
C GLY A 534 11.98 35.87 -37.75
N VAL A 535 13.09 35.45 -37.14
CA VAL A 535 13.80 36.16 -36.08
C VAL A 535 14.74 37.18 -36.72
N ASN A 536 14.23 38.39 -36.97
CA ASN A 536 14.95 39.41 -37.77
C ASN A 536 15.53 40.56 -36.93
N ASN A 537 15.29 40.59 -35.61
CA ASN A 537 15.68 41.72 -34.76
C ASN A 537 16.28 41.23 -33.43
N THR A 538 17.30 41.94 -32.92
CA THR A 538 17.86 41.72 -31.56
C THR A 538 16.83 41.94 -30.45
N ALA A 539 15.71 42.62 -30.76
CA ALA A 539 14.56 42.78 -29.86
C ALA A 539 13.67 41.53 -29.77
N ASP A 540 13.81 40.57 -30.68
CA ASP A 540 13.05 39.33 -30.64
C ASP A 540 13.54 38.45 -29.49
N ARG A 541 12.64 37.65 -28.94
CA ARG A 541 12.92 36.74 -27.84
C ARG A 541 12.45 35.35 -28.24
N VAL A 542 13.32 34.36 -28.14
CA VAL A 542 12.93 32.96 -28.31
C VAL A 542 13.06 32.30 -26.94
N LEU A 543 11.95 31.75 -26.45
CA LEU A 543 11.90 31.04 -25.17
C LEU A 543 11.67 29.55 -25.43
N LEU A 544 12.33 28.72 -24.64
CA LEU A 544 12.16 27.28 -24.61
C LEU A 544 11.52 26.93 -23.26
N MET A 545 10.33 26.33 -23.32
CA MET A 545 9.49 26.04 -22.16
C MET A 545 9.07 24.57 -22.17
N TYR A 546 8.81 24.01 -20.97
CA TYR A 546 8.30 22.66 -20.81
C TYR A 546 6.77 22.65 -20.66
N THR A 547 6.08 21.73 -21.33
CA THR A 547 4.62 21.55 -21.23
C THR A 547 4.18 20.39 -20.35
N GLY A 548 5.11 19.67 -19.72
CA GLY A 548 4.80 18.47 -18.92
C GLY A 548 5.23 17.17 -19.60
N SER A 549 5.17 17.07 -20.94
CA SER A 549 5.77 15.95 -21.70
C SER A 549 6.79 16.39 -22.75
N ARG A 550 6.78 17.67 -23.14
CA ARG A 550 7.58 18.18 -24.26
C ARG A 550 8.24 19.50 -23.92
N TRP A 551 9.33 19.78 -24.63
CA TRP A 551 9.85 21.12 -24.77
C TRP A 551 9.33 21.74 -26.05
N PHE A 552 9.06 23.04 -26.04
CA PHE A 552 8.69 23.76 -27.24
C PHE A 552 9.34 25.14 -27.26
N GLY A 553 9.73 25.55 -28.46
CA GLY A 553 10.22 26.89 -28.74
C GLY A 553 9.05 27.82 -29.05
N THR A 554 9.05 29.00 -28.44
CA THR A 554 8.16 30.11 -28.79
C THR A 554 8.99 31.32 -29.19
N HIS A 555 8.62 31.94 -30.31
CA HIS A 555 9.24 33.16 -30.80
C HIS A 555 8.31 34.34 -30.57
N PHE A 556 8.84 35.38 -29.96
CA PHE A 556 8.16 36.64 -29.74
C PHE A 556 8.80 37.74 -30.58
N LYS A 557 8.01 38.26 -31.53
CA LYS A 557 8.44 39.27 -32.49
C LYS A 557 8.35 40.69 -31.90
N GLY A 558 9.48 41.39 -31.89
CA GLY A 558 9.58 42.83 -32.09
C GLY A 558 9.36 43.76 -30.90
N GLY A 559 9.95 43.51 -29.72
CA GLY A 559 10.00 44.48 -28.59
C GLY A 559 8.64 44.87 -27.97
N LYS A 560 7.52 44.72 -28.68
CA LYS A 560 6.12 45.01 -28.29
C LYS A 560 5.60 44.10 -27.17
N LEU A 561 6.45 43.25 -26.63
CA LEU A 561 6.20 42.45 -25.45
C LEU A 561 6.08 43.31 -24.19
N GLU A 562 6.69 44.49 -24.19
CA GLU A 562 6.64 45.44 -23.06
C GLU A 562 5.21 45.93 -22.76
N ASN A 563 4.28 45.85 -23.71
CA ASN A 563 2.91 46.33 -23.56
C ASN A 563 1.86 45.19 -23.44
N ARG A 564 2.29 43.96 -23.16
CA ARG A 564 1.39 42.81 -22.96
C ARG A 564 1.15 42.59 -21.46
N THR A 565 -0.12 42.47 -21.08
CA THR A 565 -0.56 42.26 -19.70
C THR A 565 -0.25 40.85 -19.19
N ALA A 566 -0.22 40.66 -17.87
CA ALA A 566 -0.21 39.33 -17.23
C ALA A 566 -1.28 38.39 -17.81
N SER A 567 -2.46 38.93 -18.13
CA SER A 567 -3.58 38.18 -18.70
C SER A 567 -3.29 37.68 -20.12
N TYR A 568 -2.59 38.47 -20.95
CA TYR A 568 -2.13 38.01 -22.27
C TYR A 568 -1.17 36.85 -22.11
N TRP A 569 -0.20 36.95 -21.18
CA TRP A 569 0.76 35.89 -20.95
C TRP A 569 0.11 34.63 -20.42
N ARG A 570 -0.81 34.75 -19.47
CA ARG A 570 -1.62 33.64 -18.98
C ARG A 570 -2.38 32.97 -20.13
N SER A 571 -3.11 33.75 -20.92
CA SER A 571 -3.86 33.26 -22.09
C SER A 571 -2.95 32.61 -23.14
N TYR A 572 -1.84 33.25 -23.50
CA TYR A 572 -0.85 32.71 -24.44
C TYR A 572 -0.27 31.39 -23.94
N THR A 573 0.03 31.31 -22.64
CA THR A 573 0.53 30.07 -22.04
C THR A 573 -0.51 28.98 -21.86
N THR A 574 -1.79 29.30 -22.02
CA THR A 574 -2.89 28.32 -22.01
C THR A 574 -3.36 27.94 -23.42
N GLU A 575 -3.09 28.77 -24.44
CA GLU A 575 -3.61 28.61 -25.81
C GLU A 575 -2.52 28.23 -26.84
N PHE A 576 -1.34 27.81 -26.40
CA PHE A 576 -0.10 27.73 -27.20
C PHE A 576 -0.22 27.16 -28.63
N HIS A 577 0.27 27.96 -29.59
CA HIS A 577 0.71 27.56 -30.92
C HIS A 577 2.25 27.49 -30.92
N GLY A 578 2.83 26.32 -30.65
CA GLY A 578 4.29 26.12 -30.66
C GLY A 578 4.89 26.30 -32.06
N LEU A 579 6.10 26.87 -32.15
CA LEU A 579 6.83 27.03 -33.41
C LEU A 579 7.44 25.69 -33.86
N ASP A 580 7.82 24.86 -32.89
CA ASP A 580 8.29 23.49 -33.07
C ASP A 580 8.01 22.69 -31.80
N PHE A 581 7.73 21.40 -31.96
CA PHE A 581 7.47 20.48 -30.85
C PHE A 581 8.55 19.42 -30.81
N PHE A 582 9.14 19.19 -29.64
CA PHE A 582 10.16 18.14 -29.48
C PHE A 582 9.62 16.99 -28.63
N SER A 583 9.74 15.75 -29.11
CA SER A 583 9.55 14.56 -28.29
C SER A 583 10.84 14.22 -27.54
N VAL A 584 10.70 13.70 -26.32
CA VAL A 584 11.83 13.33 -25.46
C VAL A 584 12.22 11.87 -25.72
N GLY A 585 13.46 11.68 -26.15
CA GLY A 585 14.13 10.41 -26.37
C GLY A 585 14.90 9.92 -25.15
N LEU A 586 16.14 9.46 -25.36
CA LEU A 586 16.99 8.92 -24.30
C LEU A 586 17.31 9.96 -23.22
N LYS A 587 17.34 9.55 -21.96
CA LYS A 587 17.77 10.38 -20.81
C LYS A 587 19.21 10.02 -20.43
N GLY A 588 20.00 11.01 -20.01
CA GLY A 588 21.40 10.85 -19.60
C GLY A 588 22.08 12.19 -19.38
N GLU A 589 23.16 12.24 -18.58
CA GLU A 589 23.86 13.49 -18.23
C GLU A 589 24.31 14.28 -19.47
N GLN A 590 24.73 13.59 -20.54
CA GLN A 590 25.13 14.22 -21.80
C GLN A 590 24.02 15.03 -22.49
N TYR A 591 22.75 14.80 -22.15
CA TYR A 591 21.59 15.45 -22.76
C TYR A 591 20.99 16.55 -21.85
N GLY A 592 21.66 16.88 -20.74
CA GLY A 592 21.18 17.85 -19.76
C GLY A 592 19.82 17.46 -19.15
N PRO A 593 19.08 18.43 -18.57
CA PRO A 593 17.84 18.16 -17.84
C PRO A 593 16.65 17.76 -18.74
N PHE A 594 16.83 17.67 -20.06
CA PHE A 594 15.75 17.46 -21.02
C PHE A 594 15.68 16.05 -21.59
N GLY A 595 16.79 15.31 -21.57
CA GLY A 595 16.96 14.15 -22.45
C GLY A 595 17.16 14.57 -23.92
N GLN A 596 17.35 13.59 -24.78
CA GLN A 596 17.48 13.78 -26.23
C GLN A 596 16.16 14.34 -26.80
N LEU A 597 16.21 15.39 -27.62
CA LEU A 597 15.00 16.01 -28.18
C LEU A 597 14.89 15.75 -29.69
N PHE A 598 13.77 15.18 -30.14
CA PHE A 598 13.46 14.96 -31.56
C PHE A 598 12.35 15.91 -32.01
N PRO A 599 12.56 16.80 -33.00
CA PRO A 599 11.49 17.65 -33.48
C PRO A 599 10.43 16.82 -34.20
N MET A 600 9.19 17.25 -34.07
CA MET A 600 8.03 16.65 -34.71
C MET A 600 7.54 17.47 -35.92
N SER A 601 8.11 18.64 -36.18
CA SER A 601 7.89 19.37 -37.43
C SER A 601 8.99 19.07 -38.46
N ASP A 602 8.64 19.19 -39.74
CA ASP A 602 9.59 19.07 -40.85
C ASP A 602 10.10 20.48 -41.23
N PRO A 603 11.42 20.72 -41.36
CA PRO A 603 12.49 19.74 -41.45
C PRO A 603 12.81 19.03 -40.13
N LYS A 604 12.95 17.70 -40.19
CA LYS A 604 13.41 16.82 -39.09
C LYS A 604 14.83 17.18 -38.60
N GLY A 605 14.98 18.23 -37.82
CA GLY A 605 16.24 18.58 -37.17
C GLY A 605 16.41 17.95 -35.79
N SER A 606 16.88 16.70 -35.68
CA SER A 606 17.23 16.15 -34.36
C SER A 606 18.26 17.05 -33.66
N GLY A 607 17.97 17.47 -32.44
CA GLY A 607 18.80 18.38 -31.68
C GLY A 607 18.95 17.88 -30.26
N PHE A 608 20.15 17.48 -29.87
CA PHE A 608 20.44 17.31 -28.45
C PHE A 608 20.81 18.67 -27.86
N PHE A 609 20.45 18.89 -26.60
CA PHE A 609 20.97 20.01 -25.83
C PHE A 609 22.02 19.45 -24.88
N SER A 610 23.19 20.07 -24.84
CA SER A 610 24.21 19.77 -23.85
C SER A 610 24.28 20.89 -22.83
N CYS A 611 24.51 20.55 -21.57
CA CYS A 611 24.81 21.55 -20.55
C CYS A 611 26.12 22.23 -20.96
N GLY A 612 26.11 23.55 -21.17
CA GLY A 612 27.35 24.27 -21.46
C GLY A 612 28.29 24.09 -20.28
N ASN A 613 29.48 23.53 -20.51
CA ASN A 613 30.47 23.24 -19.48
C ASN A 613 30.73 24.47 -18.58
N HIS A 614 30.03 24.55 -17.46
CA HIS A 614 30.73 24.81 -16.24
C HIS A 614 31.51 23.53 -15.97
N SER A 615 32.84 23.64 -15.89
CA SER A 615 33.58 22.79 -14.97
C SER A 615 32.80 22.82 -13.66
N MET A 616 32.02 21.77 -13.36
CA MET A 616 31.49 21.58 -12.01
C MET A 616 32.72 21.74 -11.11
N PRO A 617 32.73 22.66 -10.13
CA PRO A 617 33.86 22.77 -9.22
C PRO A 617 34.14 21.36 -8.71
N ASN A 618 35.35 20.86 -8.97
CA ASN A 618 35.76 19.47 -8.78
C ASN A 618 34.99 18.82 -7.63
N SER A 619 34.13 17.85 -7.95
CA SER A 619 33.49 16.99 -6.96
C SER A 619 34.50 15.96 -6.41
N GLU A 620 35.74 16.41 -6.13
CA GLU A 620 36.62 15.70 -5.20
C GLU A 620 35.97 15.84 -3.82
N HIS A 621 35.63 14.72 -3.19
CA HIS A 621 34.85 14.60 -1.94
C HIS A 621 33.34 14.38 -2.06
N LEU A 622 32.93 13.45 -2.93
CA LEU A 622 31.81 12.56 -2.63
C LEU A 622 32.26 11.12 -2.89
N ASN A 623 33.19 10.65 -2.05
CA ASN A 623 33.34 9.22 -1.78
C ASN A 623 32.26 8.87 -0.75
N LEU A 624 31.17 8.26 -1.21
CA LEU A 624 30.25 7.49 -0.39
C LEU A 624 30.46 6.01 -0.69
#